data_AF-A0A3N2IMV1-F1
#
_entry.id   AF-A0A3N2IMV1-F1
#
_cell.length_a   1.000
_cell.length_b   1.000
_cell.length_c   1.000
_cell.angle_alpha   90.00
_cell.angle_beta   90.00
_cell.angle_gamma   90.00
#
_symmetry.space_group_name_H-M   'P 1'
#
loop_
_entity.id
_entity.type
_entity.pdbx_description
1 polymer ?
#
loop_
_entity_poly.entity_id
_entity_poly.type
_entity_poly.pdbx_seq_one_letter_code
_entity_poly.pdbx_strand_id
1 'polypeptide(L)'
;MAADEADFGTELRGYRKDDVDRAVSDLRRELIKANADRAQVADQLKHSHARLEEMQRELEEAGTPTYAGLGSKLEKTLRLAEEQATRLVSQADIDAEELRRSSTDESRRLLDDARERSTAILDDARGRASAQVAESTAEADRLVARARGEARSLLQEAQRDSSAMRGAAATESAENVSTARHEAAAVRSDAERAAAELRAEVEREVADARDGAAALARETELARAQFVGDSERQQADLDREGAAVRSELARLDETTRADLDVEVAARRDDLAREVEAGRAELDADVANGRADLERHVAETRAALDADVVRTRAELAREVETTRVELRREVDTARAEVEVEVSTARDRAAAEIAADRARLEREVEEARADLAEEIAARREEVDLATAVAREEIERTTTETRDRLARDVDQQRDRLEREAAEARAVVEAETTSARADLDAEVAESQAQLVDDEESQRVRLAHEAQTMRAQLAAERDRAVTELARELEAARSALEVELRTRRDAAERELVQRHHGAVAETQGYLDDAGQQLEEARQRAAEARREADELEKSSSDHARTVRSEADSTAHEMLTDAETRSRDLVSEAEARAGDIVGDAEERLAAIRAERDEVADYLENLRGVLGGTGAGTSE
;
A
#
# COMPACT_ATOMS: atom_id res chain seq x y z
N MET A 1 75.93 40.55 -82.32
CA MET A 1 75.12 40.79 -81.12
C MET A 1 75.19 42.26 -80.83
N ALA A 2 74.07 42.96 -80.97
CA ALA A 2 73.94 44.36 -80.65
C ALA A 2 74.11 44.53 -79.12
N ALA A 3 74.83 45.56 -78.71
CA ALA A 3 75.01 45.91 -77.31
C ALA A 3 73.69 46.48 -76.77
N ASP A 4 73.02 45.74 -75.89
CA ASP A 4 72.01 46.33 -75.00
C ASP A 4 72.77 47.16 -73.96
N GLU A 5 72.78 48.49 -74.15
CA GLU A 5 73.20 49.43 -73.10
C GLU A 5 72.21 49.32 -71.95
N ALA A 6 72.57 48.57 -70.89
CA ALA A 6 71.80 48.50 -69.66
C ALA A 6 71.80 49.88 -68.98
N ASP A 7 70.72 50.63 -69.15
CA ASP A 7 70.54 51.94 -68.52
C ASP A 7 70.23 51.75 -67.03
N PHE A 8 71.23 51.97 -66.18
CA PHE A 8 71.12 51.83 -64.72
C PHE A 8 70.48 53.09 -64.13
N GLY A 9 69.36 52.95 -63.39
CA GLY A 9 68.76 54.08 -62.67
C GLY A 9 69.74 54.72 -61.69
N THR A 10 69.69 56.03 -61.46
CA THR A 10 70.58 56.76 -60.53
C THR A 10 69.84 57.24 -59.29
N GLU A 11 70.44 57.07 -58.10
CA GLU A 11 70.02 57.66 -56.82
C GLU A 11 71.06 58.69 -56.36
N LEU A 12 70.74 59.50 -55.33
CA LEU A 12 71.45 60.74 -54.95
C LEU A 12 72.98 60.60 -54.74
N ARG A 13 73.52 59.38 -54.71
CA ARG A 13 74.96 59.06 -54.65
C ARG A 13 75.41 57.83 -55.47
N GLY A 14 74.78 57.49 -56.59
CA GLY A 14 75.29 56.46 -57.51
C GLY A 14 74.23 55.72 -58.32
N TYR A 15 74.61 54.64 -59.00
CA TYR A 15 73.66 53.74 -59.66
C TYR A 15 72.85 52.95 -58.64
N ARG A 16 71.59 52.65 -58.98
CA ARG A 16 70.71 51.80 -58.18
C ARG A 16 71.31 50.41 -58.10
N LYS A 17 71.74 50.07 -56.90
CA LYS A 17 72.42 48.81 -56.60
C LYS A 17 71.63 47.60 -57.12
N ASP A 18 70.30 47.61 -56.96
CA ASP A 18 69.44 46.50 -57.37
C ASP A 18 69.43 46.28 -58.89
N ASP A 19 69.54 47.34 -59.69
CA ASP A 19 69.55 47.23 -61.16
C ASP A 19 70.91 46.75 -61.66
N VAL A 20 72.00 47.19 -61.02
CA VAL A 20 73.36 46.71 -61.30
C VAL A 20 73.54 45.25 -60.88
N ASP A 21 73.08 44.88 -59.69
CA ASP A 21 73.15 43.50 -59.18
C ASP A 21 72.35 42.55 -60.10
N ARG A 22 71.22 43.01 -60.64
CA ARG A 22 70.42 42.24 -61.61
C ARG A 22 71.18 42.02 -62.92
N ALA A 23 71.75 43.07 -63.51
CA ALA A 23 72.53 42.95 -64.75
C ALA A 23 73.81 42.11 -64.58
N VAL A 24 74.49 42.23 -63.43
CA VAL A 24 75.66 41.38 -63.11
C VAL A 24 75.24 39.92 -62.93
N SER A 25 74.08 39.66 -62.33
CA SER A 25 73.53 38.31 -62.21
C SER A 25 73.17 37.71 -63.58
N ASP A 26 72.60 38.51 -64.48
CA ASP A 26 72.25 38.09 -65.84
C ASP A 26 73.50 37.79 -66.66
N LEU A 27 74.51 38.66 -66.64
CA LEU A 27 75.80 38.41 -67.28
C LEU A 27 76.51 37.18 -66.71
N ARG A 28 76.43 36.94 -65.38
CA ARG A 28 76.95 35.72 -64.77
C ARG A 28 76.22 34.48 -65.28
N ARG A 29 74.89 34.53 -65.42
CA ARG A 29 74.10 33.43 -65.99
C ARG A 29 74.45 33.16 -67.44
N GLU A 30 74.61 34.20 -68.24
CA GLU A 30 75.05 34.08 -69.64
C GLU A 30 76.47 33.51 -69.76
N LEU A 31 77.39 33.94 -68.90
CA LEU A 31 78.75 33.41 -68.87
C LEU A 31 78.79 31.93 -68.47
N ILE A 32 77.98 31.53 -67.48
CA ILE A 32 77.82 30.13 -67.09
C ILE A 32 77.27 29.33 -68.28
N LYS A 33 76.24 29.83 -68.95
CA LYS A 33 75.64 29.19 -70.13
C LYS A 33 76.66 29.05 -71.26
N ALA A 34 77.37 30.12 -71.61
CA ALA A 34 78.39 30.09 -72.66
C ALA A 34 79.54 29.12 -72.34
N ASN A 35 79.95 29.01 -71.07
CA ASN A 35 80.95 28.03 -70.65
C ASN A 35 80.42 26.59 -70.73
N ALA A 36 79.16 26.35 -70.37
CA ALA A 36 78.52 25.04 -70.52
C ALA A 36 78.41 24.64 -71.99
N ASP A 37 77.95 25.56 -72.85
CA ASP A 37 77.86 25.34 -74.29
C ASP A 37 79.25 25.04 -74.89
N ARG A 38 80.29 25.76 -74.45
CA ARG A 38 81.67 25.52 -74.91
C ARG A 38 82.23 24.18 -74.46
N ALA A 39 81.90 23.73 -73.25
CA ALA A 39 82.26 22.40 -72.77
C ALA A 39 81.55 21.31 -73.59
N GLN A 40 80.26 21.49 -73.86
CA GLN A 40 79.47 20.58 -74.68
C GLN A 40 80.03 20.47 -76.11
N VAL A 41 80.40 21.59 -76.74
CA VAL A 41 81.02 21.60 -78.07
C VAL A 41 82.40 20.91 -78.03
N ALA A 42 83.20 21.11 -76.99
CA ALA A 42 84.50 20.45 -76.85
C ALA A 42 84.35 18.92 -76.73
N ASP A 43 83.35 18.43 -76.00
CA ASP A 43 83.07 17.01 -75.88
C ASP A 43 82.54 16.42 -77.20
N GLN A 44 81.68 17.15 -77.91
CA GLN A 44 81.26 16.77 -79.26
C GLN A 44 82.43 16.69 -80.25
N LEU A 45 83.39 17.62 -80.15
CA LEU A 45 84.58 17.63 -80.99
C LEU A 45 85.48 16.42 -80.71
N LYS A 46 85.68 16.08 -79.42
CA LYS A 46 86.41 14.87 -79.01
C LYS A 46 85.73 13.60 -79.51
N HIS A 47 84.41 13.49 -79.36
CA HIS A 47 83.66 12.34 -79.86
C HIS A 47 83.79 12.20 -81.37
N SER A 48 83.67 13.31 -82.11
CA SER A 48 83.82 13.33 -83.57
C SER A 48 85.23 12.94 -84.02
N HIS A 49 86.28 13.40 -83.30
CA HIS A 49 87.66 13.00 -83.58
C HIS A 49 87.91 11.52 -83.32
N ALA A 50 87.45 10.98 -82.18
CA ALA A 50 87.59 9.56 -81.89
C ALA A 50 86.92 8.69 -82.96
N ARG A 51 85.75 9.11 -83.45
CA ARG A 51 85.03 8.44 -84.52
C ARG A 51 85.73 8.54 -85.88
N LEU A 52 86.40 9.66 -86.16
CA LEU A 52 87.24 9.81 -87.35
C LEU A 52 88.46 8.88 -87.31
N GLU A 53 89.15 8.78 -86.17
CA GLU A 53 90.28 7.85 -86.01
C GLU A 53 89.83 6.39 -86.13
N GLU A 54 88.66 6.05 -85.60
CA GLU A 54 88.08 4.72 -85.72
C GLU A 54 87.73 4.40 -87.19
N MET A 55 87.05 5.31 -87.90
CA MET A 55 86.76 5.14 -89.32
C MET A 55 88.02 5.09 -90.19
N GLN A 56 89.08 5.83 -89.82
CA GLN A 56 90.37 5.73 -90.51
C GLN A 56 91.03 4.36 -90.33
N ARG A 57 90.99 3.79 -89.11
CA ARG A 57 91.49 2.42 -88.86
C ARG A 57 90.66 1.37 -89.60
N GLU A 58 89.34 1.52 -89.66
CA GLU A 58 88.47 0.64 -90.44
C GLU A 58 88.77 0.71 -91.95
N LEU A 59 89.09 1.90 -92.47
CA LEU A 59 89.45 2.11 -93.88
C LEU A 59 90.80 1.47 -94.23
N GLU A 60 91.78 1.52 -93.32
CA GLU A 60 93.08 0.85 -93.46
C GLU A 60 92.92 -0.68 -93.43
N GLU A 61 92.03 -1.21 -92.60
CA GLU A 61 91.77 -2.65 -92.47
C GLU A 61 90.98 -3.23 -93.68
N ALA A 62 90.17 -2.42 -94.37
CA ALA A 62 89.50 -2.81 -95.62
C ALA A 62 90.46 -2.97 -96.81
N GLY A 63 91.68 -2.40 -96.73
CA GLY A 63 92.67 -2.39 -97.80
C GLY A 63 93.44 -3.70 -98.03
N THR A 64 93.49 -4.63 -97.05
CA THR A 64 94.18 -5.92 -97.20
C THR A 64 93.58 -7.05 -96.32
N PRO A 65 92.70 -7.92 -96.86
CA PRO A 65 92.10 -8.99 -96.07
C PRO A 65 93.07 -10.18 -95.89
N THR A 66 93.53 -10.44 -94.67
CA THR A 66 94.30 -11.65 -94.29
C THR A 66 93.56 -12.47 -93.23
N TYR A 67 93.75 -13.80 -93.25
CA TYR A 67 93.08 -14.78 -92.36
C TYR A 67 93.26 -14.51 -90.85
N ALA A 68 94.35 -13.83 -90.45
CA ALA A 68 94.58 -13.41 -89.07
C ALA A 68 93.68 -12.23 -88.62
N GLY A 69 93.30 -11.34 -89.55
CA GLY A 69 92.38 -10.22 -89.27
C GLY A 69 90.92 -10.66 -89.13
N LEU A 70 90.55 -11.79 -89.73
CA LEU A 70 89.27 -12.45 -89.45
C LEU A 70 89.20 -12.92 -87.99
N GLY A 71 90.28 -13.48 -87.43
CA GLY A 71 90.34 -13.91 -86.02
C GLY A 71 90.22 -12.76 -85.02
N SER A 72 90.91 -11.64 -85.24
CA SER A 72 90.83 -10.46 -84.36
C SER A 72 89.49 -9.71 -84.47
N LYS A 73 88.88 -9.67 -85.66
CA LYS A 73 87.50 -9.18 -85.82
C LYS A 73 86.50 -10.08 -85.10
N LEU A 74 86.67 -11.39 -85.23
CA LEU A 74 85.80 -12.38 -84.58
C LEU A 74 85.91 -12.32 -83.05
N GLU A 75 87.12 -12.17 -82.51
CA GLU A 75 87.38 -11.97 -81.08
C GLU A 75 86.77 -10.65 -80.57
N LYS A 76 86.92 -9.54 -81.31
CA LYS A 76 86.27 -8.27 -80.97
C LYS A 76 84.75 -8.38 -80.99
N THR A 77 84.17 -9.07 -81.98
CA THR A 77 82.72 -9.27 -82.05
C THR A 77 82.22 -10.18 -80.93
N LEU A 78 82.97 -11.22 -80.56
CA LEU A 78 82.65 -12.08 -79.43
C LEU A 78 82.73 -11.34 -78.10
N ARG A 79 83.78 -10.54 -77.89
CA ARG A 79 83.92 -9.74 -76.67
C ARG A 79 82.82 -8.68 -76.57
N LEU A 80 82.47 -8.04 -77.68
CA LEU A 80 81.35 -7.10 -77.74
C LEU A 80 80.02 -7.81 -77.47
N ALA A 81 79.79 -8.98 -78.06
CA ALA A 81 78.62 -9.80 -77.80
C ALA A 81 78.55 -10.26 -76.34
N GLU A 82 79.68 -10.64 -75.72
CA GLU A 82 79.76 -11.05 -74.32
C GLU A 82 79.53 -9.87 -73.36
N GLU A 83 80.09 -8.69 -73.62
CA GLU A 83 79.78 -7.46 -72.87
C GLU A 83 78.31 -7.07 -73.02
N GLN A 84 77.76 -7.17 -74.24
CA GLN A 84 76.39 -6.79 -74.54
C GLN A 84 75.39 -7.76 -73.93
N ALA A 85 75.70 -9.06 -73.91
CA ALA A 85 74.89 -10.07 -73.26
C ALA A 85 75.00 -10.04 -71.73
N THR A 86 76.19 -9.80 -71.16
CA THR A 86 76.34 -9.56 -69.70
C THR A 86 75.53 -8.33 -69.27
N ARG A 87 75.50 -7.29 -70.12
CA ARG A 87 74.64 -6.11 -69.90
C ARG A 87 73.16 -6.45 -70.02
N LEU A 88 72.75 -7.25 -71.00
CA LEU A 88 71.36 -7.73 -71.13
C LEU A 88 70.92 -8.58 -69.94
N VAL A 89 71.75 -9.52 -69.50
CA VAL A 89 71.49 -10.37 -68.33
C VAL A 89 71.37 -9.55 -67.06
N SER A 90 72.30 -8.63 -66.81
CA SER A 90 72.22 -7.74 -65.63
C SER A 90 71.02 -6.79 -65.69
N GLN A 91 70.66 -6.29 -66.87
CA GLN A 91 69.44 -5.50 -67.05
C GLN A 91 68.18 -6.34 -66.77
N ALA A 92 68.11 -7.56 -67.32
CA ALA A 92 67.01 -8.49 -67.07
C ALA A 92 66.88 -8.87 -65.58
N ASP A 93 67.99 -9.09 -64.88
CA ASP A 93 67.98 -9.35 -63.44
C ASP A 93 67.52 -8.13 -62.62
N ILE A 94 67.94 -6.91 -63.02
CA ILE A 94 67.48 -5.65 -62.42
C ILE A 94 65.97 -5.48 -62.65
N ASP A 95 65.50 -5.63 -63.88
CA ASP A 95 64.11 -5.49 -64.26
C ASP A 95 63.25 -6.55 -63.53
N ALA A 96 63.76 -7.77 -63.35
CA ALA A 96 63.11 -8.83 -62.58
C ALA A 96 63.05 -8.53 -61.06
N GLU A 97 64.07 -7.92 -60.48
CA GLU A 97 64.03 -7.49 -59.08
C GLU A 97 63.08 -6.30 -58.90
N GLU A 98 63.11 -5.34 -59.83
CA GLU A 98 62.24 -4.16 -59.82
C GLU A 98 60.77 -4.55 -60.01
N LEU A 99 60.46 -5.47 -60.93
CA LEU A 99 59.12 -5.99 -61.13
C LEU A 99 58.61 -6.72 -59.88
N ARG A 100 59.42 -7.60 -59.25
CA ARG A 100 59.02 -8.25 -57.99
C ARG A 100 58.75 -7.24 -56.89
N ARG A 101 59.65 -6.27 -56.71
CA ARG A 101 59.53 -5.29 -55.65
C ARG A 101 58.32 -4.38 -55.86
N SER A 102 58.14 -3.85 -57.06
CA SER A 102 57.02 -2.96 -57.38
C SER A 102 55.68 -3.67 -57.25
N SER A 103 55.52 -4.88 -57.79
CA SER A 103 54.29 -5.67 -57.67
C SER A 103 54.01 -6.10 -56.23
N THR A 104 55.03 -6.46 -55.45
CA THR A 104 54.85 -6.79 -54.02
C THR A 104 54.45 -5.56 -53.22
N ASP A 105 55.06 -4.40 -53.47
CA ASP A 105 54.74 -3.16 -52.78
C ASP A 105 53.34 -2.65 -53.17
N GLU A 106 52.92 -2.80 -54.43
CA GLU A 106 51.58 -2.46 -54.89
C GLU A 106 50.52 -3.36 -54.26
N SER A 107 50.74 -4.68 -54.29
CA SER A 107 49.88 -5.68 -53.64
C SER A 107 49.70 -5.42 -52.14
N ARG A 108 50.80 -5.13 -51.43
CA ARG A 108 50.77 -4.75 -50.00
C ARG A 108 49.97 -3.48 -49.77
N ARG A 109 50.22 -2.41 -50.55
CA ARG A 109 49.47 -1.14 -50.41
C ARG A 109 47.98 -1.33 -50.61
N LEU A 110 47.59 -2.14 -51.60
CA LEU A 110 46.19 -2.44 -51.87
C LEU A 110 45.52 -3.19 -50.71
N LEU A 111 46.21 -4.19 -50.14
CA LEU A 111 45.72 -4.92 -48.97
C LEU A 111 45.65 -4.04 -47.72
N ASP A 112 46.64 -3.19 -47.49
CA ASP A 112 46.68 -2.30 -46.32
C ASP A 112 45.57 -1.24 -46.40
N ASP A 113 45.34 -0.62 -47.57
CA ASP A 113 44.24 0.33 -47.79
C ASP A 113 42.86 -0.34 -47.65
N ALA A 114 42.70 -1.58 -48.15
CA ALA A 114 41.47 -2.33 -47.96
C ALA A 114 41.21 -2.69 -46.49
N ARG A 115 42.25 -3.08 -45.74
CA ARG A 115 42.16 -3.34 -44.30
C ARG A 115 41.83 -2.08 -43.51
N GLU A 116 42.47 -0.96 -43.82
CA GLU A 116 42.19 0.32 -43.16
C GLU A 116 40.72 0.74 -43.38
N ARG A 117 40.24 0.68 -44.62
CA ARG A 117 38.83 0.97 -44.95
C ARG A 117 37.86 -0.02 -44.29
N SER A 118 38.20 -1.30 -44.26
CA SER A 118 37.44 -2.33 -43.55
C SER A 118 37.29 -1.98 -42.07
N THR A 119 38.40 -1.65 -41.40
CA THR A 119 38.36 -1.23 -39.99
C THR A 119 37.53 0.03 -39.79
N ALA A 120 37.65 1.02 -40.68
CA ALA A 120 36.86 2.25 -40.61
C ALA A 120 35.34 1.98 -40.77
N ILE A 121 34.94 1.09 -41.68
CA ILE A 121 33.53 0.68 -41.86
C ILE A 121 33.00 -0.01 -40.61
N LEU A 122 33.77 -0.92 -40.02
CA LEU A 122 33.37 -1.64 -38.81
C LEU A 122 33.25 -0.71 -37.60
N ASP A 123 34.19 0.21 -37.44
CA ASP A 123 34.18 1.15 -36.30
C ASP A 123 33.07 2.19 -36.42
N ASP A 124 32.79 2.70 -37.62
CA ASP A 124 31.63 3.57 -37.89
C ASP A 124 30.31 2.83 -37.61
N ALA A 125 30.17 1.60 -38.09
CA ALA A 125 28.98 0.80 -37.83
C ALA A 125 28.78 0.49 -36.35
N ARG A 126 29.85 0.13 -35.62
CA ARG A 126 29.83 -0.06 -34.16
C ARG A 126 29.44 1.22 -33.44
N GLY A 127 29.99 2.36 -33.85
CA GLY A 127 29.66 3.66 -33.29
C GLY A 127 28.18 3.99 -33.44
N ARG A 128 27.62 3.83 -34.65
CA ARG A 128 26.20 4.09 -34.91
C ARG A 128 25.28 3.09 -34.21
N ALA A 129 25.60 1.80 -34.23
CA ALA A 129 24.85 0.76 -33.54
C ALA A 129 24.80 1.03 -32.03
N SER A 130 25.95 1.37 -31.42
CA SER A 130 26.00 1.74 -30.00
C SER A 130 25.24 3.02 -29.70
N ALA A 131 25.29 4.02 -30.58
CA ALA A 131 24.54 5.26 -30.41
C ALA A 131 23.03 5.02 -30.50
N GLN A 132 22.57 4.22 -31.45
CA GLN A 132 21.17 3.84 -31.63
C GLN A 132 20.62 3.12 -30.38
N VAL A 133 21.34 2.10 -29.90
CA VAL A 133 20.95 1.35 -28.70
C VAL A 133 20.93 2.27 -27.47
N ALA A 134 21.91 3.15 -27.32
CA ALA A 134 21.96 4.10 -26.20
C ALA A 134 20.81 5.10 -26.25
N GLU A 135 20.48 5.63 -27.44
CA GLU A 135 19.38 6.57 -27.65
C GLU A 135 18.03 5.92 -27.34
N SER A 136 17.75 4.76 -27.93
CA SER A 136 16.49 4.03 -27.70
C SER A 136 16.36 3.52 -26.26
N THR A 137 17.46 3.13 -25.62
CA THR A 137 17.45 2.78 -24.19
C THR A 137 17.13 4.00 -23.32
N ALA A 138 17.73 5.14 -23.61
CA ALA A 138 17.44 6.38 -22.88
C ALA A 138 16.00 6.84 -23.09
N GLU A 139 15.44 6.68 -24.29
CA GLU A 139 14.03 6.95 -24.57
C GLU A 139 13.10 6.01 -23.81
N ALA A 140 13.37 4.70 -23.84
CA ALA A 140 12.63 3.69 -23.09
C ALA A 140 12.64 3.96 -21.58
N ASP A 141 13.79 4.34 -21.03
CA ASP A 141 13.92 4.70 -19.61
C ASP A 141 13.14 5.98 -19.26
N ARG A 142 13.17 7.00 -20.13
CA ARG A 142 12.35 8.22 -19.96
C ARG A 142 10.86 7.90 -19.98
N LEU A 143 10.42 7.02 -20.89
CA LEU A 143 9.03 6.61 -21.00
C LEU A 143 8.57 5.88 -19.73
N VAL A 144 9.35 4.92 -19.22
CA VAL A 144 9.06 4.23 -17.95
C VAL A 144 9.09 5.20 -16.76
N ALA A 145 10.07 6.11 -16.71
CA ALA A 145 10.16 7.10 -15.64
C ALA A 145 8.95 8.05 -15.62
N ARG A 146 8.51 8.49 -16.81
CA ARG A 146 7.32 9.33 -16.98
C ARG A 146 6.07 8.58 -16.53
N ALA A 147 5.86 7.36 -17.02
CA ALA A 147 4.72 6.52 -16.66
C ALA A 147 4.64 6.27 -15.15
N ARG A 148 5.77 5.94 -14.50
CA ARG A 148 5.85 5.79 -13.03
C ARG A 148 5.55 7.10 -12.30
N GLY A 149 5.96 8.24 -12.85
CA GLY A 149 5.66 9.56 -12.30
C GLY A 149 4.17 9.89 -12.37
N GLU A 150 3.55 9.63 -13.52
CA GLU A 150 2.11 9.81 -13.76
C GLU A 150 1.29 8.84 -12.89
N ALA A 151 1.64 7.55 -12.85
CA ALA A 151 1.02 6.54 -11.97
C ALA A 151 1.08 6.92 -10.48
N ARG A 152 2.25 7.40 -10.01
CA ARG A 152 2.37 7.91 -8.63
C ARG A 152 1.51 9.13 -8.37
N SER A 153 1.38 10.02 -9.35
CA SER A 153 0.55 11.22 -9.22
C SER A 153 -0.93 10.86 -9.13
N LEU A 154 -1.40 9.97 -10.01
CA LEU A 154 -2.74 9.37 -9.98
C LEU A 154 -3.05 8.73 -8.62
N LEU A 155 -2.14 7.90 -8.11
CA LEU A 155 -2.30 7.24 -6.81
C LEU A 155 -2.32 8.24 -5.64
N GLN A 156 -1.49 9.29 -5.69
CA GLN A 156 -1.50 10.34 -4.66
C GLN A 156 -2.76 11.17 -4.70
N GLU A 157 -3.24 11.52 -5.89
CA GLU A 157 -4.50 12.24 -6.09
C GLU A 157 -5.67 11.42 -5.55
N ALA A 158 -5.79 10.15 -5.98
CA ALA A 158 -6.81 9.25 -5.47
C ALA A 158 -6.72 9.03 -3.94
N GLN A 159 -5.51 8.99 -3.37
CA GLN A 159 -5.33 8.89 -1.92
C GLN A 159 -5.77 10.18 -1.19
N ARG A 160 -5.49 11.35 -1.76
CA ARG A 160 -5.94 12.64 -1.21
C ARG A 160 -7.45 12.75 -1.29
N ASP A 161 -8.04 12.45 -2.43
CA ASP A 161 -9.49 12.47 -2.66
C ASP A 161 -10.21 11.49 -1.73
N SER A 162 -9.72 10.26 -1.63
CA SER A 162 -10.24 9.25 -0.69
C SER A 162 -10.14 9.72 0.77
N SER A 163 -9.05 10.40 1.13
CA SER A 163 -8.89 10.94 2.49
C SER A 163 -9.78 12.16 2.74
N ALA A 164 -9.99 13.01 1.74
CA ALA A 164 -10.90 14.15 1.80
C ALA A 164 -12.35 13.68 1.93
N MET A 165 -12.78 12.69 1.14
CA MET A 165 -14.13 12.10 1.23
C MET A 165 -14.36 11.42 2.56
N ARG A 166 -13.38 10.64 3.06
CA ARG A 166 -13.48 10.06 4.41
C ARG A 166 -13.55 11.13 5.51
N GLY A 167 -12.80 12.23 5.35
CA GLY A 167 -12.84 13.35 6.28
C GLY A 167 -14.19 14.07 6.27
N ALA A 168 -14.76 14.30 5.08
CA ALA A 168 -16.08 14.86 4.90
C ALA A 168 -17.16 13.95 5.50
N ALA A 169 -17.18 12.67 5.13
CA ALA A 169 -18.12 11.67 5.65
C ALA A 169 -18.00 11.51 7.19
N ALA A 170 -16.80 11.57 7.76
CA ALA A 170 -16.60 11.52 9.20
C ALA A 170 -17.10 12.79 9.91
N THR A 171 -16.94 13.96 9.28
CA THR A 171 -17.44 15.24 9.82
C THR A 171 -18.97 15.27 9.77
N GLU A 172 -19.55 14.91 8.63
CA GLU A 172 -21.00 14.78 8.43
C GLU A 172 -21.59 13.76 9.40
N SER A 173 -20.98 12.58 9.54
CA SER A 173 -21.40 11.59 10.55
C SER A 173 -21.31 12.13 11.98
N ALA A 174 -20.27 12.90 12.32
CA ALA A 174 -20.13 13.48 13.65
C ALA A 174 -21.18 14.57 13.93
N GLU A 175 -21.47 15.42 12.93
CA GLU A 175 -22.54 16.41 13.00
C GLU A 175 -23.90 15.73 13.16
N ASN A 176 -24.19 14.71 12.36
CA ASN A 176 -25.44 13.94 12.42
C ASN A 176 -25.61 13.23 13.77
N VAL A 177 -24.56 12.60 14.30
CA VAL A 177 -24.58 11.99 15.66
C VAL A 177 -24.77 13.06 16.74
N SER A 178 -24.16 14.23 16.60
CA SER A 178 -24.32 15.34 17.55
C SER A 178 -25.76 15.85 17.55
N THR A 179 -26.34 16.08 16.37
CA THR A 179 -27.74 16.49 16.18
C THR A 179 -28.69 15.45 16.77
N ALA A 180 -28.52 14.17 16.43
CA ALA A 180 -29.32 13.08 16.97
C ALA A 180 -29.23 12.98 18.51
N ARG A 181 -28.05 13.23 19.10
CA ARG A 181 -27.89 13.29 20.56
C ARG A 181 -28.64 14.47 21.19
N HIS A 182 -28.64 15.63 20.53
CA HIS A 182 -29.35 16.81 21.01
C HIS A 182 -30.86 16.60 20.93
N GLU A 183 -31.36 16.03 19.84
CA GLU A 183 -32.77 15.69 19.67
C GLU A 183 -33.22 14.63 20.67
N ALA A 184 -32.43 13.57 20.88
CA ALA A 184 -32.71 12.57 21.91
C ALA A 184 -32.73 13.16 23.33
N ALA A 185 -31.85 14.11 23.63
CA ALA A 185 -31.86 14.82 24.91
C ALA A 185 -33.09 15.73 25.06
N ALA A 186 -33.52 16.40 23.98
CA ALA A 186 -34.73 17.21 23.95
C ALA A 186 -35.99 16.35 24.17
N VAL A 187 -36.12 15.23 23.44
CA VAL A 187 -37.23 14.28 23.62
C VAL A 187 -37.28 13.74 25.05
N ARG A 188 -36.12 13.40 25.64
CA ARG A 188 -36.05 12.97 27.04
C ARG A 188 -36.50 14.07 28.01
N SER A 189 -36.04 15.30 27.81
CA SER A 189 -36.43 16.44 28.63
C SER A 189 -37.93 16.75 28.54
N ASP A 190 -38.52 16.63 27.34
CA ASP A 190 -39.96 16.81 27.15
C ASP A 190 -40.77 15.70 27.82
N ALA A 191 -40.31 14.45 27.75
CA ALA A 191 -40.91 13.33 28.45
C ALA A 191 -40.84 13.48 29.99
N GLU A 192 -39.69 13.93 30.52
CA GLU A 192 -39.51 14.22 31.95
C GLU A 192 -40.45 15.35 32.42
N ARG A 193 -40.62 16.40 31.61
CA ARG A 193 -41.56 17.49 31.89
C ARG A 193 -43.01 17.00 31.89
N ALA A 194 -43.44 16.26 30.88
CA ALA A 194 -44.80 15.72 30.80
C ALA A 194 -45.11 14.78 31.99
N ALA A 195 -44.14 13.97 32.41
CA ALA A 195 -44.28 13.12 33.59
C ALA A 195 -44.39 13.92 34.89
N ALA A 196 -43.64 15.03 35.02
CA ALA A 196 -43.73 15.92 36.17
C ALA A 196 -45.07 16.68 36.22
N GLU A 197 -45.58 17.15 35.08
CA GLU A 197 -46.89 17.79 34.95
C GLU A 197 -48.02 16.84 35.36
N LEU A 198 -48.01 15.60 34.87
CA LEU A 198 -48.99 14.58 35.24
C LEU A 198 -48.96 14.27 36.74
N ARG A 199 -47.77 14.18 37.36
CA ARG A 199 -47.64 13.97 38.81
C ARG A 199 -48.19 15.14 39.60
N ALA A 200 -47.90 16.37 39.18
CA ALA A 200 -48.41 17.57 39.84
C ALA A 200 -49.94 17.69 39.73
N GLU A 201 -50.53 17.27 38.61
CA GLU A 201 -51.98 17.23 38.42
C GLU A 201 -52.64 16.20 39.36
N VAL A 202 -52.10 14.98 39.42
CA VAL A 202 -52.57 13.93 40.34
C VAL A 202 -52.44 14.36 41.81
N GLU A 203 -51.34 14.98 42.19
CA GLU A 203 -51.16 15.50 43.56
C GLU A 203 -52.18 16.58 43.91
N ARG A 204 -52.54 17.44 42.94
CA ARG A 204 -53.53 18.50 43.12
C ARG A 204 -54.95 17.93 43.29
N GLU A 205 -55.34 16.95 42.46
CA GLU A 205 -56.65 16.27 42.60
C GLU A 205 -56.78 15.49 43.91
N VAL A 206 -55.70 14.86 44.38
CA VAL A 206 -55.67 14.18 45.68
C VAL A 206 -55.76 15.18 46.84
N ALA A 207 -55.14 16.35 46.72
CA ALA A 207 -55.27 17.43 47.71
C ALA A 207 -56.70 17.97 47.77
N ASP A 208 -57.32 18.24 46.62
CA ASP A 208 -58.71 18.70 46.53
C ASP A 208 -59.70 17.69 47.14
N ALA A 209 -59.49 16.39 46.92
CA ALA A 209 -60.28 15.33 47.54
C ALA A 209 -60.11 15.27 49.07
N ARG A 210 -58.89 15.52 49.58
CA ARG A 210 -58.59 15.58 51.03
C ARG A 210 -59.18 16.82 51.68
N ASP A 211 -59.11 17.97 51.03
CA ASP A 211 -59.70 19.22 51.52
C ASP A 211 -61.22 19.15 51.55
N GLY A 212 -61.85 18.48 50.57
CA GLY A 212 -63.28 18.13 50.59
C GLY A 212 -63.67 17.26 51.79
N ALA A 213 -62.87 16.23 52.11
CA ALA A 213 -63.09 15.39 53.28
C ALA A 213 -62.91 16.14 54.61
N ALA A 214 -61.92 17.05 54.68
CA ALA A 214 -61.67 17.87 55.86
C ALA A 214 -62.75 18.96 56.09
N ALA A 215 -63.35 19.49 55.02
CA ALA A 215 -64.48 20.42 55.12
C ALA A 215 -65.73 19.75 55.72
N LEU A 216 -66.01 18.50 55.33
CA LEU A 216 -67.11 17.68 55.87
C LEU A 216 -66.91 17.33 57.37
N ALA A 217 -65.65 17.15 57.79
CA ALA A 217 -65.28 16.92 59.19
C ALA A 217 -65.43 18.17 60.08
N ARG A 218 -65.16 19.36 59.54
CA ARG A 218 -65.33 20.62 60.28
C ARG A 218 -66.81 21.00 60.48
N GLU A 219 -67.67 20.66 59.54
CA GLU A 219 -69.13 20.88 59.65
C GLU A 219 -69.77 20.00 60.75
N THR A 220 -69.20 18.83 61.02
CA THR A 220 -69.63 17.91 62.09
C THR A 220 -69.08 18.27 63.49
N GLU A 221 -67.92 18.94 63.58
CA GLU A 221 -67.39 19.48 64.84
C GLU A 221 -68.10 20.78 65.28
N LEU A 222 -68.45 21.68 64.34
CA LEU A 222 -69.11 22.95 64.66
C LEU A 222 -70.52 22.73 65.30
N ALA A 223 -71.21 21.65 64.92
CA ALA A 223 -72.48 21.23 65.53
C ALA A 223 -72.33 20.64 66.95
N ARG A 224 -71.13 20.19 67.33
CA ARG A 224 -70.82 19.60 68.64
C ARG A 224 -70.32 20.63 69.66
N ALA A 225 -69.54 21.62 69.22
CA ALA A 225 -69.01 22.68 70.07
C ALA A 225 -70.11 23.64 70.59
N GLN A 226 -71.21 23.82 69.85
CA GLN A 226 -72.36 24.63 70.27
C GLN A 226 -73.17 24.01 71.44
N PHE A 227 -72.96 22.73 71.78
CA PHE A 227 -73.61 22.05 72.91
C PHE A 227 -72.74 22.00 74.18
N VAL A 228 -71.42 22.13 74.07
CA VAL A 228 -70.47 22.00 75.20
C VAL A 228 -70.24 23.34 75.93
N GLY A 229 -70.33 24.47 75.22
CA GLY A 229 -70.11 25.81 75.80
C GLY A 229 -71.17 26.29 76.81
N ASP A 230 -72.33 25.63 76.90
CA ASP A 230 -73.39 25.97 77.84
C ASP A 230 -73.33 25.17 79.17
N SER A 231 -72.55 24.07 79.27
CA SER A 231 -72.40 23.29 80.51
C SER A 231 -71.22 23.69 81.39
N GLU A 232 -70.14 24.26 80.82
CA GLU A 232 -68.93 24.60 81.59
C GLU A 232 -69.07 25.87 82.44
N ARG A 233 -70.10 26.69 82.19
CA ARG A 233 -70.38 27.93 82.96
C ARG A 233 -71.08 27.70 84.30
N GLN A 234 -71.56 26.49 84.59
CA GLN A 234 -72.20 26.14 85.89
C GLN A 234 -71.27 25.38 86.85
N GLN A 235 -70.09 24.94 86.38
CA GLN A 235 -69.11 24.18 87.17
C GLN A 235 -67.99 25.02 87.79
N ALA A 236 -67.76 26.26 87.32
CA ALA A 236 -66.70 27.13 87.85
C ALA A 236 -67.07 27.91 89.13
N ASP A 237 -68.36 27.94 89.52
CA ASP A 237 -68.88 28.76 90.63
C ASP A 237 -69.15 27.99 91.95
N LEU A 238 -69.04 26.65 91.99
CA LEU A 238 -69.32 25.85 93.20
C LEU A 238 -68.11 25.11 93.80
N ASP A 239 -66.98 25.02 93.11
CA ASP A 239 -65.77 24.35 93.64
C ASP A 239 -64.82 25.28 94.41
N ARG A 240 -65.05 26.60 94.36
CA ARG A 240 -64.29 27.61 95.13
C ARG A 240 -64.58 27.64 96.63
N GLU A 241 -65.64 27.03 97.15
CA GLU A 241 -65.99 27.10 98.58
C GLU A 241 -65.81 25.79 99.38
N GLY A 242 -65.46 24.69 98.72
CA GLY A 242 -65.25 23.40 99.39
C GLY A 242 -63.79 23.03 99.68
N ALA A 243 -62.84 23.79 99.11
CA ALA A 243 -61.39 23.58 99.23
C ALA A 243 -60.82 23.94 100.61
N ALA A 244 -61.60 24.53 101.52
CA ALA A 244 -61.08 25.17 102.73
C ALA A 244 -61.30 24.43 104.07
N VAL A 245 -62.08 23.35 104.16
CA VAL A 245 -62.36 22.69 105.48
C VAL A 245 -62.23 21.17 105.45
N ARG A 246 -62.10 20.55 104.26
CA ARG A 246 -61.85 19.10 104.12
C ARG A 246 -60.39 18.69 104.34
N SER A 247 -59.51 19.69 104.48
CA SER A 247 -58.07 19.62 104.80
C SER A 247 -57.77 19.16 106.24
N GLU A 248 -58.76 19.11 107.13
CA GLU A 248 -58.50 19.04 108.57
C GLU A 248 -59.57 18.26 109.34
N LEU A 249 -59.80 16.97 109.03
CA LEU A 249 -60.19 15.94 110.03
C LEU A 249 -60.49 14.54 109.48
N ALA A 250 -60.53 14.31 108.17
CA ALA A 250 -60.60 12.92 107.67
C ALA A 250 -59.25 12.18 107.83
N ARG A 251 -58.19 12.97 108.09
CA ARG A 251 -56.87 12.74 108.69
C ARG A 251 -56.77 11.74 109.87
N LEU A 252 -57.83 11.00 110.20
CA LEU A 252 -57.86 10.03 111.30
C LEU A 252 -58.74 8.78 111.06
N ASP A 253 -59.54 8.73 110.00
CA ASP A 253 -60.10 7.48 109.43
C ASP A 253 -59.32 7.07 108.16
N GLU A 254 -58.61 8.06 107.58
CA GLU A 254 -57.32 8.04 106.87
C GLU A 254 -56.19 7.31 107.62
N THR A 255 -56.47 6.44 108.57
CA THR A 255 -55.43 5.69 109.29
C THR A 255 -55.77 4.22 109.56
N THR A 256 -56.89 3.68 109.08
CA THR A 256 -57.14 2.22 109.16
C THR A 256 -57.92 1.67 107.96
N ARG A 257 -58.76 2.49 107.33
CA ARG A 257 -59.13 2.31 105.92
C ARG A 257 -58.06 2.84 105.00
N ALA A 258 -57.37 3.92 105.38
CA ALA A 258 -56.04 4.14 104.84
C ALA A 258 -55.21 2.89 105.09
N ASP A 259 -55.03 2.29 106.26
CA ASP A 259 -54.12 1.12 106.31
C ASP A 259 -54.49 -0.08 105.40
N LEU A 260 -55.76 -0.34 105.05
CA LEU A 260 -56.17 -1.40 104.12
C LEU A 260 -56.36 -0.93 102.65
N ASP A 261 -56.68 0.34 102.38
CA ASP A 261 -56.56 0.98 101.06
C ASP A 261 -55.08 1.30 100.82
N VAL A 262 -54.33 1.93 101.70
CA VAL A 262 -52.87 1.80 101.78
C VAL A 262 -52.39 0.35 101.72
N GLU A 263 -53.07 -0.74 102.14
CA GLU A 263 -52.59 -2.12 101.85
C GLU A 263 -53.04 -2.62 100.47
N VAL A 264 -54.19 -2.22 99.93
CA VAL A 264 -54.73 -2.63 98.60
C VAL A 264 -54.26 -1.70 97.48
N ALA A 265 -54.21 -0.40 97.71
CA ALA A 265 -53.39 0.64 97.10
C ALA A 265 -51.91 0.46 97.40
N ALA A 266 -51.39 -0.10 98.51
CA ALA A 266 -49.99 -0.55 98.49
C ALA A 266 -49.87 -1.80 97.67
N ARG A 267 -50.82 -2.75 97.65
CA ARG A 267 -50.75 -3.91 96.75
C ARG A 267 -51.02 -3.55 95.29
N ARG A 268 -51.76 -2.49 95.01
CA ARG A 268 -51.99 -1.93 93.67
C ARG A 268 -50.91 -0.95 93.29
N ASP A 269 -50.30 -0.22 94.21
CA ASP A 269 -49.10 0.58 94.00
C ASP A 269 -47.88 -0.33 93.98
N ASP A 270 -47.88 -1.48 94.65
CA ASP A 270 -46.87 -2.55 94.59
C ASP A 270 -47.07 -3.28 93.27
N LEU A 271 -48.31 -3.61 92.89
CA LEU A 271 -48.60 -4.20 91.57
C LEU A 271 -48.41 -3.19 90.45
N ALA A 272 -48.72 -1.91 90.64
CA ALA A 272 -48.42 -0.85 89.68
C ALA A 272 -46.94 -0.56 89.67
N ARG A 273 -46.22 -0.64 90.81
CA ARG A 273 -44.76 -0.64 90.85
C ARG A 273 -44.17 -1.91 90.28
N GLU A 274 -44.82 -3.08 90.33
CA GLU A 274 -44.38 -4.33 89.71
C GLU A 274 -44.70 -4.33 88.21
N VAL A 275 -45.76 -3.64 87.78
CA VAL A 275 -46.12 -3.44 86.37
C VAL A 275 -45.32 -2.30 85.77
N GLU A 276 -45.03 -1.23 86.50
CA GLU A 276 -44.12 -0.16 86.10
C GLU A 276 -42.68 -0.62 86.19
N ALA A 277 -42.28 -1.38 87.21
CA ALA A 277 -40.98 -2.05 87.23
C ALA A 277 -40.94 -3.11 86.15
N GLY A 278 -42.00 -3.87 85.92
CA GLY A 278 -42.07 -4.87 84.85
C GLY A 278 -42.10 -4.24 83.46
N ARG A 279 -42.69 -3.05 83.29
CA ARG A 279 -42.64 -2.26 82.04
C ARG A 279 -41.33 -1.54 81.89
N ALA A 280 -40.74 -1.02 82.96
CA ALA A 280 -39.40 -0.44 82.95
C ALA A 280 -38.34 -1.52 82.74
N GLU A 281 -38.58 -2.74 83.23
CA GLU A 281 -37.80 -3.95 82.96
C GLU A 281 -38.05 -4.40 81.53
N LEU A 282 -39.28 -4.39 81.01
CA LEU A 282 -39.56 -4.69 79.60
C LEU A 282 -38.97 -3.63 78.65
N ASP A 283 -39.04 -2.35 79.00
CA ASP A 283 -38.48 -1.24 78.24
C ASP A 283 -36.95 -1.26 78.35
N ALA A 284 -36.40 -1.62 79.51
CA ALA A 284 -35.00 -1.91 79.67
C ALA A 284 -34.61 -3.15 78.86
N ASP A 285 -35.41 -4.20 78.80
CA ASP A 285 -35.16 -5.42 78.03
C ASP A 285 -35.30 -5.18 76.52
N VAL A 286 -36.21 -4.29 76.09
CA VAL A 286 -36.34 -3.86 74.70
C VAL A 286 -35.22 -2.89 74.34
N ALA A 287 -34.81 -2.00 75.23
CA ALA A 287 -33.67 -1.10 75.02
C ALA A 287 -32.36 -1.88 75.01
N ASN A 288 -32.19 -2.83 75.92
CA ASN A 288 -31.08 -3.77 75.97
C ASN A 288 -31.13 -4.67 74.72
N GLY A 289 -32.29 -5.21 74.34
CA GLY A 289 -32.45 -6.01 73.13
C GLY A 289 -32.17 -5.24 71.85
N ARG A 290 -32.55 -3.96 71.77
CA ARG A 290 -32.19 -3.06 70.66
C ARG A 290 -30.71 -2.71 70.68
N ALA A 291 -30.14 -2.40 71.83
CA ALA A 291 -28.71 -2.13 71.98
C ALA A 291 -27.88 -3.39 71.64
N ASP A 292 -28.35 -4.57 72.03
CA ASP A 292 -27.78 -5.87 71.73
C ASP A 292 -27.90 -6.17 70.23
N LEU A 293 -29.04 -5.86 69.61
CA LEU A 293 -29.22 -6.00 68.16
C LEU A 293 -28.36 -4.99 67.40
N GLU A 294 -28.26 -3.74 67.85
CA GLU A 294 -27.38 -2.72 67.25
C GLU A 294 -25.91 -3.10 67.40
N ARG A 295 -25.50 -3.61 68.57
CA ARG A 295 -24.18 -4.20 68.77
C ARG A 295 -23.97 -5.38 67.86
N HIS A 296 -24.92 -6.31 67.77
CA HIS A 296 -24.82 -7.47 66.89
C HIS A 296 -24.77 -7.08 65.41
N VAL A 297 -25.54 -6.08 64.97
CA VAL A 297 -25.50 -5.52 63.61
C VAL A 297 -24.17 -4.81 63.37
N ALA A 298 -23.65 -4.06 64.34
CA ALA A 298 -22.34 -3.40 64.23
C ALA A 298 -21.20 -4.42 64.21
N GLU A 299 -21.26 -5.46 65.04
CA GLU A 299 -20.31 -6.57 65.09
C GLU A 299 -20.35 -7.39 63.81
N THR A 300 -21.53 -7.73 63.29
CA THR A 300 -21.69 -8.45 62.01
C THR A 300 -21.25 -7.59 60.83
N ARG A 301 -21.52 -6.28 60.82
CA ARG A 301 -20.99 -5.35 59.80
C ARG A 301 -19.47 -5.23 59.88
N ALA A 302 -18.91 -5.06 61.07
CA ALA A 302 -17.46 -5.00 61.26
C ALA A 302 -16.77 -6.32 60.91
N ALA A 303 -17.39 -7.46 61.24
CA ALA A 303 -16.92 -8.79 60.84
C ALA A 303 -17.01 -8.97 59.32
N LEU A 304 -18.11 -8.55 58.69
CA LEU A 304 -18.28 -8.58 57.24
C LEU A 304 -17.27 -7.66 56.54
N ASP A 305 -17.04 -6.46 57.05
CA ASP A 305 -16.05 -5.52 56.51
C ASP A 305 -14.63 -6.08 56.66
N ALA A 306 -14.31 -6.68 57.81
CA ALA A 306 -13.03 -7.37 58.03
C ALA A 306 -12.88 -8.56 57.08
N ASP A 307 -13.93 -9.34 56.85
CA ASP A 307 -13.95 -10.44 55.89
C ASP A 307 -13.83 -9.96 54.45
N VAL A 308 -14.46 -8.84 54.09
CA VAL A 308 -14.30 -8.19 52.78
C VAL A 308 -12.87 -7.69 52.59
N VAL A 309 -12.26 -7.07 53.61
CA VAL A 309 -10.86 -6.63 53.54
C VAL A 309 -9.92 -7.83 53.45
N ARG A 310 -10.16 -8.87 54.24
CA ARG A 310 -9.38 -10.11 54.25
C ARG A 310 -9.46 -10.82 52.91
N THR A 311 -10.66 -11.05 52.39
CA THR A 311 -10.89 -11.68 51.07
C THR A 311 -10.29 -10.84 49.95
N ARG A 312 -10.38 -9.50 50.01
CA ARG A 312 -9.70 -8.62 49.05
C ARG A 312 -8.18 -8.72 49.15
N ALA A 313 -7.61 -8.82 50.35
CA ALA A 313 -6.16 -8.94 50.54
C ALA A 313 -5.65 -10.34 50.15
N GLU A 314 -6.39 -11.39 50.45
CA GLU A 314 -6.13 -12.77 50.00
C GLU A 314 -6.19 -12.84 48.47
N LEU A 315 -7.27 -12.32 47.86
CA LEU A 315 -7.40 -12.24 46.42
C LEU A 315 -6.28 -11.40 45.79
N ALA A 316 -5.89 -10.27 46.39
CA ALA A 316 -4.79 -9.46 45.88
C ALA A 316 -3.45 -10.22 45.92
N ARG A 317 -3.19 -11.02 46.97
CA ARG A 317 -1.99 -11.86 47.06
C ARG A 317 -2.02 -13.03 46.09
N GLU A 318 -3.19 -13.65 45.92
CA GLU A 318 -3.39 -14.72 44.94
C GLU A 318 -3.21 -14.18 43.51
N VAL A 319 -3.79 -13.02 43.21
CA VAL A 319 -3.59 -12.31 41.94
C VAL A 319 -2.11 -11.97 41.74
N GLU A 320 -1.39 -11.53 42.76
CA GLU A 320 0.03 -11.20 42.60
C GLU A 320 0.90 -12.46 42.44
N THR A 321 0.58 -13.52 43.17
CA THR A 321 1.30 -14.80 43.07
C THR A 321 1.10 -15.41 41.68
N THR A 322 -0.16 -15.49 41.23
CA THR A 322 -0.51 -15.94 39.88
C THR A 322 0.11 -15.05 38.82
N ARG A 323 0.19 -13.72 39.02
CA ARG A 323 0.92 -12.83 38.10
C ARG A 323 2.41 -13.13 38.02
N VAL A 324 3.07 -13.37 39.15
CA VAL A 324 4.51 -13.67 39.18
C VAL A 324 4.81 -15.04 38.57
N GLU A 325 4.00 -16.05 38.89
CA GLU A 325 4.09 -17.37 38.30
C GLU A 325 3.85 -17.32 36.79
N LEU A 326 2.75 -16.68 36.37
CA LEU A 326 2.45 -16.48 34.95
C LEU A 326 3.56 -15.69 34.25
N ARG A 327 4.16 -14.69 34.90
CA ARG A 327 5.29 -13.95 34.32
C ARG A 327 6.52 -14.84 34.13
N ARG A 328 6.84 -15.71 35.09
CA ARG A 328 7.96 -16.66 34.96
C ARG A 328 7.70 -17.71 33.90
N GLU A 329 6.47 -18.22 33.83
CA GLU A 329 6.06 -19.14 32.76
C GLU A 329 6.14 -18.45 31.40
N VAL A 330 5.66 -17.21 31.30
CA VAL A 330 5.78 -16.39 30.09
C VAL A 330 7.24 -16.13 29.72
N ASP A 331 8.10 -15.80 30.67
CA ASP A 331 9.51 -15.54 30.40
C ASP A 331 10.27 -16.83 30.03
N THR A 332 9.92 -17.98 30.63
CA THR A 332 10.49 -19.29 30.28
C THR A 332 10.01 -19.72 28.89
N ALA A 333 8.71 -19.65 28.63
CA ALA A 333 8.13 -19.91 27.32
C ALA A 333 8.72 -18.97 26.26
N ARG A 334 8.97 -17.70 26.59
CA ARG A 334 9.67 -16.76 25.70
C ARG A 334 11.09 -17.20 25.39
N ALA A 335 11.86 -17.64 26.38
CA ALA A 335 13.23 -18.10 26.17
C ALA A 335 13.28 -19.41 25.36
N GLU A 336 12.38 -20.35 25.64
CA GLU A 336 12.22 -21.59 24.86
C GLU A 336 11.84 -21.27 23.42
N VAL A 337 10.85 -20.40 23.22
CA VAL A 337 10.46 -19.92 21.89
C VAL A 337 11.62 -19.17 21.23
N GLU A 338 12.43 -18.39 21.94
CA GLU A 338 13.58 -17.70 21.36
C GLU A 338 14.63 -18.69 20.84
N VAL A 339 14.92 -19.75 21.60
CA VAL A 339 15.85 -20.82 21.20
C VAL A 339 15.28 -21.64 20.05
N GLU A 340 14.00 -22.03 20.11
CA GLU A 340 13.32 -22.73 19.02
C GLU A 340 13.28 -21.88 17.76
N VAL A 341 12.99 -20.59 17.88
CA VAL A 341 12.98 -19.65 16.77
C VAL A 341 14.40 -19.44 16.24
N SER A 342 15.44 -19.38 17.08
CA SER A 342 16.82 -19.32 16.61
C SER A 342 17.21 -20.58 15.85
N THR A 343 16.88 -21.75 16.38
CA THR A 343 17.18 -23.04 15.75
C THR A 343 16.39 -23.21 14.43
N ALA A 344 15.12 -22.80 14.42
CA ALA A 344 14.28 -22.77 13.24
C ALA A 344 14.81 -21.74 12.22
N ARG A 345 15.33 -20.59 12.66
CA ARG A 345 15.98 -19.60 11.79
C ARG A 345 17.26 -20.14 11.17
N ASP A 346 18.11 -20.83 11.93
CA ASP A 346 19.35 -21.41 11.40
C ASP A 346 19.05 -22.55 10.42
N ARG A 347 18.07 -23.40 10.76
CA ARG A 347 17.59 -24.46 9.85
C ARG A 347 16.97 -23.86 8.59
N ALA A 348 16.10 -22.87 8.74
CA ALA A 348 15.50 -22.16 7.62
C ALA A 348 16.57 -21.43 6.80
N ALA A 349 17.61 -20.86 7.40
CA ALA A 349 18.71 -20.23 6.67
C ALA A 349 19.52 -21.26 5.87
N ALA A 350 19.77 -22.45 6.43
CA ALA A 350 20.43 -23.56 5.74
C ALA A 350 19.55 -24.13 4.61
N GLU A 351 18.25 -24.31 4.84
CA GLU A 351 17.27 -24.72 3.82
C GLU A 351 17.15 -23.65 2.73
N ILE A 352 17.05 -22.36 3.08
CA ILE A 352 17.06 -21.23 2.14
C ILE A 352 18.37 -21.19 1.35
N ALA A 353 19.53 -21.47 1.95
CA ALA A 353 20.79 -21.50 1.22
C ALA A 353 20.84 -22.68 0.23
N ALA A 354 20.36 -23.85 0.63
CA ALA A 354 20.26 -25.03 -0.24
C ALA A 354 19.22 -24.84 -1.35
N ASP A 355 18.08 -24.25 -1.02
CA ASP A 355 17.02 -23.88 -1.95
C ASP A 355 17.49 -22.77 -2.88
N ARG A 356 18.24 -21.77 -2.43
CA ARG A 356 18.88 -20.77 -3.30
C ARG A 356 19.87 -21.42 -4.26
N ALA A 357 20.73 -22.32 -3.79
CA ALA A 357 21.66 -23.03 -4.68
C ALA A 357 20.95 -24.00 -5.64
N ARG A 358 19.75 -24.49 -5.30
CA ARG A 358 18.90 -25.29 -6.19
C ARG A 358 18.16 -24.39 -7.19
N LEU A 359 17.54 -23.33 -6.70
CA LEU A 359 16.84 -22.31 -7.48
C LEU A 359 17.79 -21.59 -8.42
N GLU A 360 19.03 -21.31 -8.03
CA GLU A 360 20.03 -20.73 -8.94
C GLU A 360 20.29 -21.69 -10.10
N ARG A 361 20.41 -23.01 -9.83
CA ARG A 361 20.52 -24.00 -10.91
C ARG A 361 19.25 -24.11 -11.75
N GLU A 362 18.07 -24.18 -11.12
CA GLU A 362 16.77 -24.23 -11.80
C GLU A 362 16.46 -22.93 -12.55
N VAL A 363 16.98 -21.79 -12.11
CA VAL A 363 16.84 -20.49 -12.77
C VAL A 363 17.81 -20.42 -13.93
N GLU A 364 19.04 -20.91 -13.80
CA GLU A 364 19.95 -21.00 -14.95
C GLU A 364 19.42 -21.99 -16.01
N GLU A 365 18.78 -23.09 -15.59
CA GLU A 365 18.10 -24.04 -16.49
C GLU A 365 16.80 -23.45 -17.09
N ALA A 366 15.90 -22.89 -16.27
CA ALA A 366 14.69 -22.22 -16.74
C ALA A 366 14.99 -20.96 -17.56
N ARG A 367 16.13 -20.31 -17.35
CA ARG A 367 16.60 -19.22 -18.23
C ARG A 367 17.07 -19.77 -19.57
N ALA A 368 17.74 -20.92 -19.58
CA ALA A 368 18.09 -21.60 -20.83
C ALA A 368 16.81 -22.01 -21.61
N ASP A 369 15.77 -22.48 -20.92
CA ASP A 369 14.51 -22.95 -21.55
C ASP A 369 13.54 -21.81 -21.90
N LEU A 370 13.38 -20.83 -21.02
CA LEU A 370 12.57 -19.65 -21.26
C LEU A 370 13.21 -18.75 -22.33
N ALA A 371 14.54 -18.78 -22.48
CA ALA A 371 15.20 -18.17 -23.64
C ALA A 371 14.81 -18.89 -24.94
N GLU A 372 14.65 -20.22 -24.90
CA GLU A 372 14.12 -21.01 -26.02
C GLU A 372 12.61 -20.74 -26.28
N GLU A 373 11.78 -20.48 -25.24
CA GLU A 373 10.31 -20.31 -25.30
C GLU A 373 9.84 -18.86 -25.55
N ILE A 374 10.54 -17.87 -25.00
CA ILE A 374 10.33 -16.44 -25.29
C ILE A 374 10.72 -16.15 -26.74
N ALA A 375 11.75 -16.81 -27.27
CA ALA A 375 12.07 -16.78 -28.70
C ALA A 375 10.91 -17.30 -29.57
N ALA A 376 9.96 -18.06 -29.01
CA ALA A 376 8.79 -18.63 -29.70
C ALA A 376 7.43 -17.93 -29.39
N ARG A 377 7.20 -17.31 -28.22
CA ARG A 377 5.91 -16.64 -27.85
C ARG A 377 5.81 -15.17 -28.24
N ARG A 378 6.96 -14.48 -28.34
CA ARG A 378 7.02 -13.14 -28.94
C ARG A 378 6.48 -13.16 -30.37
N GLU A 379 6.57 -14.31 -31.03
CA GLU A 379 5.91 -14.56 -32.32
C GLU A 379 4.35 -14.53 -32.29
N GLU A 380 3.62 -14.38 -31.14
CA GLU A 380 2.15 -14.70 -31.07
C GLU A 380 1.16 -13.67 -30.41
N VAL A 381 1.52 -12.88 -29.39
CA VAL A 381 0.52 -12.26 -28.46
C VAL A 381 0.28 -10.76 -28.60
N ASP A 382 1.06 -10.07 -29.43
CA ASP A 382 0.82 -8.67 -29.85
C ASP A 382 -0.55 -8.46 -30.56
N LEU A 383 -1.48 -9.41 -30.45
CA LEU A 383 -2.68 -9.60 -31.23
C LEU A 383 -4.04 -9.32 -30.50
N ALA A 384 -4.22 -9.32 -29.17
CA ALA A 384 -5.57 -9.59 -28.55
C ALA A 384 -6.23 -8.60 -27.54
N THR A 385 -5.52 -7.69 -26.88
CA THR A 385 -5.94 -7.22 -25.53
C THR A 385 -6.68 -5.90 -25.45
N ALA A 386 -6.61 -5.05 -26.46
CA ALA A 386 -7.19 -3.71 -26.40
C ALA A 386 -8.74 -3.66 -26.26
N VAL A 387 -9.43 -4.76 -25.93
CA VAL A 387 -10.85 -4.98 -26.25
C VAL A 387 -11.81 -5.05 -25.05
N ALA A 388 -11.42 -5.60 -23.89
CA ALA A 388 -12.42 -6.05 -22.90
C ALA A 388 -12.71 -5.06 -21.74
N ARG A 389 -11.92 -3.99 -21.61
CA ARG A 389 -11.92 -3.11 -20.42
C ARG A 389 -13.10 -2.16 -20.33
N GLU A 390 -13.70 -1.89 -21.45
CA GLU A 390 -14.84 -1.00 -21.58
C GLU A 390 -16.08 -1.47 -20.80
N GLU A 391 -16.21 -2.76 -20.47
CA GLU A 391 -17.55 -3.33 -20.30
C GLU A 391 -18.07 -3.44 -18.86
N ILE A 392 -17.17 -3.38 -17.87
CA ILE A 392 -17.44 -3.95 -16.54
C ILE A 392 -17.51 -2.90 -15.45
N GLU A 393 -16.78 -1.79 -15.59
CA GLU A 393 -16.86 -0.65 -14.67
C GLU A 393 -18.30 -0.22 -14.42
N ARG A 394 -19.08 -0.34 -15.48
CA ARG A 394 -20.50 -0.09 -15.50
C ARG A 394 -21.35 -0.99 -14.57
N THR A 395 -21.09 -2.29 -14.45
CA THR A 395 -22.09 -3.24 -13.89
C THR A 395 -22.02 -3.42 -12.37
N THR A 396 -21.01 -2.83 -11.73
CA THR A 396 -20.67 -3.17 -10.33
C THR A 396 -21.15 -2.14 -9.33
N THR A 397 -21.10 -0.87 -9.74
CA THR A 397 -21.75 0.20 -8.99
C THR A 397 -23.22 -0.15 -8.76
N GLU A 398 -23.84 -0.81 -9.74
CA GLU A 398 -25.26 -1.15 -9.70
C GLU A 398 -25.65 -2.26 -8.69
N THR A 399 -24.76 -3.20 -8.38
CA THR A 399 -25.13 -4.36 -7.56
C THR A 399 -24.91 -4.13 -6.06
N ARG A 400 -24.03 -3.20 -5.71
CA ARG A 400 -23.63 -2.92 -4.33
C ARG A 400 -24.71 -2.22 -3.54
N ASP A 401 -25.31 -1.25 -4.20
CA ASP A 401 -26.35 -0.44 -3.59
C ASP A 401 -27.64 -1.25 -3.39
N ARG A 402 -27.76 -2.39 -4.06
CA ARG A 402 -28.92 -3.28 -3.97
C ARG A 402 -28.89 -4.17 -2.73
N LEU A 403 -27.73 -4.70 -2.36
CA LEU A 403 -27.63 -5.70 -1.30
C LEU A 403 -27.70 -5.10 0.11
N ALA A 404 -27.23 -3.85 0.27
CA ALA A 404 -27.23 -3.16 1.55
C ALA A 404 -28.65 -3.02 2.14
N ARG A 405 -29.63 -2.74 1.28
CA ARG A 405 -31.02 -2.49 1.68
C ARG A 405 -31.79 -3.76 2.08
N ASP A 406 -31.47 -4.90 1.48
CA ASP A 406 -32.17 -6.16 1.76
C ASP A 406 -31.85 -6.73 3.15
N VAL A 407 -30.68 -6.39 3.71
CA VAL A 407 -30.21 -6.91 5.01
C VAL A 407 -30.93 -6.24 6.18
N ASP A 408 -31.21 -4.94 6.08
CA ASP A 408 -31.78 -4.18 7.20
C ASP A 408 -33.26 -4.53 7.41
N GLN A 409 -34.01 -4.74 6.34
CA GLN A 409 -35.43 -5.12 6.44
C GLN A 409 -35.68 -6.47 7.11
N GLN A 410 -34.75 -7.41 6.98
CA GLN A 410 -34.89 -8.75 7.57
C GLN A 410 -34.67 -8.75 9.08
N ARG A 411 -33.82 -7.84 9.59
CA ARG A 411 -33.53 -7.75 11.04
C ARG A 411 -34.73 -7.26 11.83
N ASP A 412 -35.37 -6.18 11.38
CA ASP A 412 -36.49 -5.56 12.10
C ASP A 412 -37.75 -6.42 12.17
N ARG A 413 -37.90 -7.35 11.21
CA ARG A 413 -39.02 -8.29 11.19
C ARG A 413 -38.87 -9.36 12.26
N LEU A 414 -37.67 -9.93 12.39
CA LEU A 414 -37.40 -11.05 13.30
C LEU A 414 -37.46 -10.64 14.77
N GLU A 415 -37.08 -9.41 15.10
CA GLU A 415 -37.18 -8.89 16.48
C GLU A 415 -38.63 -8.78 16.97
N ARG A 416 -39.55 -8.41 16.08
CA ARG A 416 -40.97 -8.26 16.41
C ARG A 416 -41.66 -9.60 16.63
N GLU A 417 -41.43 -10.55 15.74
CA GLU A 417 -41.98 -11.91 15.84
C GLU A 417 -41.49 -12.60 17.13
N ALA A 418 -40.23 -12.37 17.54
CA ALA A 418 -39.67 -12.92 18.77
C ALA A 418 -40.26 -12.30 20.05
N ALA A 419 -40.63 -11.02 20.01
CA ALA A 419 -41.23 -10.32 21.15
C ALA A 419 -42.69 -10.75 21.38
N GLU A 420 -43.46 -10.88 20.30
CA GLU A 420 -44.86 -11.32 20.37
C GLU A 420 -44.98 -12.75 20.89
N ALA A 421 -44.13 -13.67 20.41
CA ALA A 421 -44.15 -15.07 20.86
C ALA A 421 -43.80 -15.24 22.35
N ARG A 422 -42.88 -14.42 22.88
CA ARG A 422 -42.50 -14.48 24.30
C ARG A 422 -43.63 -14.01 25.21
N ALA A 423 -44.34 -12.94 24.81
CA ALA A 423 -45.43 -12.37 25.60
C ALA A 423 -46.64 -13.31 25.72
N VAL A 424 -46.99 -14.04 24.65
CA VAL A 424 -48.11 -15.00 24.68
C VAL A 424 -47.83 -16.16 25.63
N VAL A 425 -46.61 -16.71 25.58
CA VAL A 425 -46.21 -17.88 26.39
C VAL A 425 -46.11 -17.54 27.88
N GLU A 426 -45.61 -16.36 28.22
CA GLU A 426 -45.44 -15.91 29.61
C GLU A 426 -46.79 -15.66 30.31
N ALA A 427 -47.81 -15.22 29.55
CA ALA A 427 -49.15 -14.99 30.07
C ALA A 427 -49.92 -16.30 30.34
N GLU A 428 -49.91 -17.24 29.38
CA GLU A 428 -50.65 -18.52 29.52
C GLU A 428 -50.10 -19.39 30.66
N THR A 429 -48.78 -19.39 30.85
CA THR A 429 -48.11 -20.21 31.88
C THR A 429 -48.29 -19.69 33.31
N THR A 430 -48.61 -18.40 33.46
CA THR A 430 -48.81 -17.77 34.78
C THR A 430 -50.26 -17.92 35.25
N SER A 431 -51.25 -17.83 34.36
CA SER A 431 -52.66 -18.00 34.73
C SER A 431 -52.98 -19.45 35.13
N ALA A 432 -52.55 -20.42 34.32
CA ALA A 432 -52.88 -21.82 34.55
C ALA A 432 -52.25 -22.43 35.83
N ARG A 433 -51.19 -21.81 36.39
CA ARG A 433 -50.52 -22.26 37.62
C ARG A 433 -51.13 -21.71 38.90
N ALA A 434 -51.76 -20.54 38.86
CA ALA A 434 -52.44 -19.98 40.03
C ALA A 434 -53.82 -20.60 40.25
N ASP A 435 -54.54 -20.90 39.16
CA ASP A 435 -55.88 -21.52 39.20
C ASP A 435 -55.87 -22.91 39.85
N LEU A 436 -54.71 -23.59 39.85
CA LEU A 436 -54.58 -24.97 40.31
C LEU A 436 -54.13 -25.12 41.79
N ASP A 437 -53.42 -24.13 42.36
CA ASP A 437 -52.86 -24.22 43.72
C ASP A 437 -53.87 -23.85 44.83
N ALA A 438 -54.92 -23.09 44.51
CA ALA A 438 -55.90 -22.67 45.51
C ALA A 438 -57.07 -23.66 45.69
N GLU A 439 -57.52 -24.32 44.62
CA GLU A 439 -58.58 -25.34 44.70
C GLU A 439 -58.13 -26.58 45.48
N VAL A 440 -56.82 -26.84 45.61
CA VAL A 440 -56.20 -27.97 46.34
C VAL A 440 -56.08 -27.72 47.87
N ALA A 441 -56.34 -26.48 48.33
CA ALA A 441 -56.71 -26.20 49.73
C ALA A 441 -58.20 -26.42 50.00
N GLU A 442 -58.93 -26.96 49.00
CA GLU A 442 -59.69 -28.19 49.15
C GLU A 442 -59.70 -28.67 50.60
N SER A 443 -60.92 -28.79 51.11
CA SER A 443 -61.45 -30.09 51.53
C SER A 443 -60.73 -30.85 52.66
N GLN A 444 -59.59 -30.40 53.16
CA GLN A 444 -58.81 -31.03 54.22
C GLN A 444 -59.15 -30.49 55.61
N ALA A 445 -59.99 -29.46 55.72
CA ALA A 445 -60.57 -29.00 57.00
C ALA A 445 -62.10 -29.04 57.05
N GLN A 446 -62.75 -29.46 55.95
CA GLN A 446 -63.98 -30.23 56.09
C GLN A 446 -63.60 -31.50 56.86
N LEU A 447 -64.46 -31.97 57.78
CA LEU A 447 -64.48 -33.34 58.32
C LEU A 447 -63.80 -33.66 59.66
N VAL A 448 -63.40 -32.70 60.50
CA VAL A 448 -62.96 -33.05 61.88
C VAL A 448 -63.50 -32.13 62.98
N ASP A 449 -64.79 -31.81 62.96
CA ASP A 449 -65.60 -31.54 64.17
C ASP A 449 -66.87 -30.81 63.69
N ASP A 450 -67.97 -31.46 63.31
CA ASP A 450 -68.54 -32.69 63.87
C ASP A 450 -68.51 -32.80 65.40
N GLU A 451 -68.30 -31.67 66.09
CA GLU A 451 -69.14 -31.33 67.22
C GLU A 451 -70.17 -30.32 66.68
N GLU A 452 -71.20 -30.77 66.00
CA GLU A 452 -72.28 -31.45 66.70
C GLU A 452 -72.73 -30.64 67.94
N SER A 453 -74.01 -30.71 68.17
CA SER A 453 -74.48 -30.68 69.55
C SER A 453 -74.54 -29.33 70.28
N GLN A 454 -74.11 -28.22 69.68
CA GLN A 454 -74.61 -26.90 70.08
C GLN A 454 -75.55 -26.27 69.06
N ARG A 455 -76.63 -27.03 68.85
CA ARG A 455 -77.98 -26.50 69.08
C ARG A 455 -78.33 -25.41 68.06
N VAL A 456 -78.95 -25.74 66.93
CA VAL A 456 -80.38 -26.14 66.82
C VAL A 456 -81.36 -25.37 67.72
N ARG A 457 -80.94 -24.47 68.62
CA ARG A 457 -81.85 -23.74 69.51
C ARG A 457 -81.65 -22.24 69.56
N LEU A 458 -80.68 -21.69 68.82
CA LEU A 458 -80.75 -20.31 68.34
C LEU A 458 -80.74 -20.32 66.80
N ALA A 459 -81.22 -21.36 66.12
CA ALA A 459 -82.64 -21.40 65.82
C ALA A 459 -83.30 -20.03 66.03
N HIS A 460 -83.33 -19.34 64.89
CA HIS A 460 -84.60 -18.96 64.31
C HIS A 460 -85.13 -17.60 64.77
N GLU A 461 -84.78 -17.13 65.97
CA GLU A 461 -85.36 -15.87 66.48
C GLU A 461 -84.51 -14.62 66.23
N ALA A 462 -83.18 -14.72 66.21
CA ALA A 462 -82.32 -13.57 65.90
C ALA A 462 -82.13 -13.33 64.38
N GLN A 463 -82.43 -14.34 63.58
CA GLN A 463 -82.20 -14.41 62.14
C GLN A 463 -83.13 -13.49 61.34
N THR A 464 -84.32 -13.20 61.87
CA THR A 464 -85.36 -12.50 61.11
C THR A 464 -85.31 -10.97 61.28
N MET A 465 -84.81 -10.47 62.42
CA MET A 465 -84.87 -9.03 62.78
C MET A 465 -83.57 -8.23 62.50
N ARG A 466 -82.42 -8.85 62.26
CA ARG A 466 -81.18 -8.13 61.89
C ARG A 466 -80.79 -8.23 60.43
N ALA A 467 -81.20 -9.28 59.73
CA ALA A 467 -81.07 -9.40 58.27
C ALA A 467 -81.74 -8.24 57.52
N GLN A 468 -82.78 -7.63 58.12
CA GLN A 468 -83.50 -6.48 57.57
C GLN A 468 -82.75 -5.14 57.74
N LEU A 469 -81.91 -4.97 58.77
CA LEU A 469 -81.10 -3.75 58.99
C LEU A 469 -79.68 -3.84 58.40
N ALA A 470 -79.12 -5.04 58.24
CA ALA A 470 -77.83 -5.24 57.55
C ALA A 470 -77.94 -5.10 56.02
N ALA A 471 -79.05 -5.54 55.41
CA ALA A 471 -79.26 -5.42 53.97
C ALA A 471 -79.49 -3.96 53.49
N GLU A 472 -79.94 -3.05 54.36
CA GLU A 472 -80.04 -1.62 54.06
C GLU A 472 -78.69 -0.89 54.23
N ARG A 473 -77.89 -1.27 55.23
CA ARG A 473 -76.50 -0.79 55.41
C ARG A 473 -75.58 -1.29 54.30
N ASP A 474 -75.68 -2.56 53.91
CA ASP A 474 -74.82 -3.16 52.90
C ASP A 474 -75.17 -2.66 51.50
N ARG A 475 -76.43 -2.30 51.20
CA ARG A 475 -76.79 -1.61 49.95
C ARG A 475 -76.20 -0.21 49.88
N ALA A 476 -76.34 0.59 50.95
CA ALA A 476 -75.78 1.95 50.97
C ALA A 476 -74.23 1.96 50.96
N VAL A 477 -73.57 1.02 51.63
CA VAL A 477 -72.10 0.87 51.59
C VAL A 477 -71.62 0.31 50.25
N THR A 478 -72.35 -0.63 49.62
CA THR A 478 -71.98 -1.13 48.29
C THR A 478 -72.29 -0.16 47.16
N GLU A 479 -73.26 0.74 47.31
CA GLU A 479 -73.57 1.79 46.33
C GLU A 479 -72.53 2.92 46.42
N LEU A 480 -72.16 3.36 47.63
CA LEU A 480 -71.08 4.34 47.83
C LEU A 480 -69.69 3.77 47.48
N ALA A 481 -69.44 2.48 47.75
CA ALA A 481 -68.23 1.79 47.31
C ALA A 481 -68.20 1.64 45.78
N ARG A 482 -69.34 1.34 45.14
CA ARG A 482 -69.45 1.30 43.67
C ARG A 482 -69.24 2.66 43.02
N GLU A 483 -69.74 3.75 43.61
CA GLU A 483 -69.52 5.10 43.07
C GLU A 483 -68.06 5.56 43.22
N LEU A 484 -67.42 5.28 44.36
CA LEU A 484 -65.98 5.54 44.55
C LEU A 484 -65.09 4.64 43.66
N GLU A 485 -65.47 3.38 43.46
CA GLU A 485 -64.76 2.44 42.59
C GLU A 485 -65.00 2.72 41.10
N ALA A 486 -66.19 3.20 40.72
CA ALA A 486 -66.49 3.71 39.38
C ALA A 486 -65.72 4.99 39.07
N ALA A 487 -65.63 5.93 40.02
CA ALA A 487 -64.85 7.16 39.84
C ALA A 487 -63.34 6.88 39.78
N ARG A 488 -62.85 5.93 40.59
CA ARG A 488 -61.44 5.48 40.54
C ARG A 488 -61.11 4.73 39.26
N SER A 489 -61.97 3.81 38.81
CA SER A 489 -61.74 3.07 37.56
C SER A 489 -61.85 3.97 36.33
N ALA A 490 -62.76 4.96 36.33
CA ALA A 490 -62.83 5.96 35.27
C ALA A 490 -61.55 6.82 35.19
N LEU A 491 -61.05 7.32 36.32
CA LEU A 491 -59.79 8.08 36.39
C LEU A 491 -58.58 7.21 35.99
N GLU A 492 -58.56 5.93 36.39
CA GLU A 492 -57.49 5.01 36.01
C GLU A 492 -57.48 4.72 34.50
N VAL A 493 -58.65 4.61 33.87
CA VAL A 493 -58.78 4.47 32.41
C VAL A 493 -58.34 5.76 31.69
N GLU A 494 -58.66 6.94 32.22
CA GLU A 494 -58.22 8.22 31.63
C GLU A 494 -56.70 8.40 31.74
N LEU A 495 -56.10 8.03 32.88
CA LEU A 495 -54.65 8.07 33.06
C LEU A 495 -53.93 7.05 32.17
N ARG A 496 -54.48 5.83 32.02
CA ARG A 496 -53.93 4.82 31.09
C ARG A 496 -54.03 5.28 29.64
N THR A 497 -55.17 5.83 29.22
CA THR A 497 -55.32 6.31 27.83
C THR A 497 -54.42 7.51 27.52
N ARG A 498 -54.21 8.45 28.46
CA ARG A 498 -53.24 9.54 28.31
C ARG A 498 -51.80 9.04 28.28
N ARG A 499 -51.46 8.06 29.12
CA ARG A 499 -50.13 7.42 29.13
C ARG A 499 -49.85 6.69 27.83
N ASP A 500 -50.79 5.87 27.36
CA ASP A 500 -50.65 5.12 26.10
C ASP A 500 -50.53 6.07 24.89
N ALA A 501 -51.24 7.20 24.91
CA ALA A 501 -51.14 8.22 23.86
C ALA A 501 -49.75 8.90 23.86
N ALA A 502 -49.24 9.29 25.03
CA ALA A 502 -47.90 9.88 25.17
C ALA A 502 -46.77 8.89 24.83
N GLU A 503 -46.90 7.62 25.22
CA GLU A 503 -45.96 6.56 24.87
C GLU A 503 -45.93 6.31 23.35
N ARG A 504 -47.09 6.30 22.68
CA ARG A 504 -47.16 6.18 21.21
C ARG A 504 -46.51 7.36 20.48
N GLU A 505 -46.72 8.59 20.96
CA GLU A 505 -46.11 9.78 20.37
C GLU A 505 -44.58 9.77 20.52
N LEU A 506 -44.06 9.35 21.67
CA LEU A 506 -42.62 9.18 21.91
C LEU A 506 -42.02 8.07 21.02
N VAL A 507 -42.71 6.94 20.88
CA VAL A 507 -42.28 5.84 20.01
C VAL A 507 -42.26 6.29 18.54
N GLN A 508 -43.26 7.04 18.07
CA GLN A 508 -43.25 7.56 16.70
C GLN A 508 -42.11 8.56 16.45
N ARG A 509 -41.84 9.48 17.38
CA ARG A 509 -40.69 10.39 17.28
C ARG A 509 -39.37 9.64 17.30
N HIS A 510 -39.25 8.60 18.12
CA HIS A 510 -38.06 7.76 18.16
C HIS A 510 -37.85 7.01 16.85
N HIS A 511 -38.90 6.42 16.27
CA HIS A 511 -38.81 5.77 14.96
C HIS A 511 -38.43 6.76 13.83
N GLY A 512 -38.97 7.98 13.86
CA GLY A 512 -38.61 9.05 12.92
C GLY A 512 -37.12 9.41 13.02
N ALA A 513 -36.62 9.65 14.24
CA ALA A 513 -35.21 9.96 14.49
C ALA A 513 -34.29 8.79 14.09
N VAL A 514 -34.69 7.53 14.36
CA VAL A 514 -33.91 6.35 13.93
C VAL A 514 -33.83 6.28 12.41
N ALA A 515 -34.93 6.45 11.69
CA ALA A 515 -34.95 6.42 10.23
C ALA A 515 -34.07 7.52 9.61
N GLU A 516 -34.09 8.72 10.19
CA GLU A 516 -33.24 9.84 9.76
C GLU A 516 -31.76 9.54 10.02
N THR A 517 -31.40 8.99 11.18
CA THR A 517 -30.02 8.56 11.47
C THR A 517 -29.54 7.42 10.58
N GLN A 518 -30.43 6.48 10.21
CA GLN A 518 -30.12 5.40 9.29
C GLN A 518 -29.81 5.97 7.89
N GLY A 519 -30.63 6.94 7.42
CA GLY A 519 -30.39 7.62 6.15
C GLY A 519 -29.03 8.32 6.09
N TYR A 520 -28.63 9.01 7.16
CA TYR A 520 -27.30 9.63 7.27
C TYR A 520 -26.16 8.61 7.25
N LEU A 521 -26.34 7.44 7.87
CA LEU A 521 -25.34 6.37 7.86
C LEU A 521 -25.23 5.72 6.47
N ASP A 522 -26.35 5.57 5.76
CA ASP A 522 -26.38 5.05 4.40
C ASP A 522 -25.68 6.00 3.41
N ASP A 523 -25.94 7.30 3.51
CA ASP A 523 -25.28 8.33 2.67
C ASP A 523 -23.77 8.37 2.93
N ALA A 524 -23.33 8.33 4.20
CA ALA A 524 -21.92 8.23 4.56
C ALA A 524 -21.29 6.91 4.06
N GLY A 525 -22.06 5.83 4.06
CA GLY A 525 -21.67 4.53 3.52
C GLY A 525 -21.46 4.57 2.00
N GLN A 526 -22.36 5.22 1.26
CA GLN A 526 -22.22 5.43 -0.19
C GLN A 526 -21.00 6.27 -0.54
N GLN A 527 -20.77 7.39 0.17
CA GLN A 527 -19.59 8.23 -0.05
C GLN A 527 -18.28 7.46 0.20
N LEU A 528 -18.25 6.55 1.19
CA LEU A 528 -17.10 5.70 1.46
C LEU A 528 -16.86 4.67 0.36
N GLU A 529 -17.91 4.05 -0.18
CA GLU A 529 -17.79 3.10 -1.29
C GLU A 529 -17.38 3.79 -2.58
N GLU A 530 -17.89 4.99 -2.86
CA GLU A 530 -17.46 5.80 -4.00
C GLU A 530 -15.96 6.16 -3.88
N ALA A 531 -15.51 6.58 -2.69
CA ALA A 531 -14.10 6.83 -2.44
C ALA A 531 -13.22 5.57 -2.60
N ARG A 532 -13.76 4.38 -2.31
CA ARG A 532 -13.08 3.09 -2.52
C ARG A 532 -13.02 2.72 -4.01
N GLN A 533 -14.10 2.96 -4.75
CA GLN A 533 -14.16 2.69 -6.20
C GLN A 533 -13.17 3.56 -6.96
N ARG A 534 -13.18 4.88 -6.75
CA ARG A 534 -12.23 5.80 -7.39
C ARG A 534 -10.77 5.45 -7.07
N ALA A 535 -10.50 5.03 -5.83
CA ALA A 535 -9.16 4.58 -5.43
C ALA A 535 -8.77 3.24 -6.10
N ALA A 536 -9.72 2.37 -6.37
CA ALA A 536 -9.49 1.11 -7.09
C ALA A 536 -9.30 1.34 -8.59
N GLU A 537 -10.07 2.24 -9.20
CA GLU A 537 -9.93 2.67 -10.60
C GLU A 537 -8.57 3.32 -10.84
N ALA A 538 -8.19 4.31 -10.02
CA ALA A 538 -6.89 4.96 -10.13
C ALA A 538 -5.71 3.98 -9.94
N ARG A 539 -5.87 2.93 -9.12
CA ARG A 539 -4.89 1.84 -9.00
C ARG A 539 -4.80 1.02 -10.29
N ARG A 540 -5.93 0.63 -10.86
CA ARG A 540 -5.98 -0.13 -12.12
C ARG A 540 -5.36 0.68 -13.26
N GLU A 541 -5.67 1.97 -13.36
CA GLU A 541 -5.12 2.87 -14.36
C GLU A 541 -3.61 3.04 -14.19
N ALA A 542 -3.13 3.23 -12.95
CA ALA A 542 -1.71 3.29 -12.64
C ALA A 542 -0.97 1.98 -13.03
N ASP A 543 -1.52 0.82 -12.66
CA ASP A 543 -0.94 -0.49 -12.99
C ASP A 543 -0.93 -0.74 -14.51
N GLU A 544 -1.98 -0.31 -15.22
CA GLU A 544 -2.08 -0.43 -16.68
C GLU A 544 -1.11 0.52 -17.40
N LEU A 545 -0.96 1.76 -16.92
CA LEU A 545 0.01 2.72 -17.45
C LEU A 545 1.44 2.23 -17.27
N GLU A 546 1.78 1.70 -16.09
CA GLU A 546 3.10 1.13 -15.83
C GLU A 546 3.36 -0.11 -16.70
N LYS A 547 2.37 -1.02 -16.83
CA LYS A 547 2.50 -2.22 -17.66
C LYS A 547 2.68 -1.87 -19.13
N SER A 548 1.76 -1.09 -19.70
CA SER A 548 1.80 -0.70 -21.11
C SER A 548 3.09 0.06 -21.46
N SER A 549 3.54 0.97 -20.60
CA SER A 549 4.78 1.70 -20.80
C SER A 549 6.02 0.81 -20.66
N SER A 550 6.02 -0.13 -19.71
CA SER A 550 7.09 -1.12 -19.57
C SER A 550 7.18 -2.04 -20.79
N ASP A 551 6.04 -2.47 -21.32
CA ASP A 551 5.99 -3.33 -22.51
C ASP A 551 6.45 -2.54 -23.76
N HIS A 552 5.98 -1.31 -23.94
CA HIS A 552 6.46 -0.44 -25.02
C HIS A 552 7.97 -0.17 -24.93
N ALA A 553 8.49 0.10 -23.73
CA ALA A 553 9.93 0.26 -23.50
C ALA A 553 10.75 -1.01 -23.80
N ARG A 554 10.17 -2.21 -23.62
CA ARG A 554 10.81 -3.46 -24.05
C ARG A 554 10.83 -3.58 -25.56
N THR A 555 9.74 -3.25 -26.24
CA THR A 555 9.65 -3.27 -27.70
C THR A 555 10.69 -2.32 -28.32
N VAL A 556 10.74 -1.06 -27.88
CA VAL A 556 11.71 -0.06 -28.36
C VAL A 556 13.16 -0.54 -28.21
N ARG A 557 13.52 -1.16 -27.08
CA ARG A 557 14.86 -1.72 -26.88
C ARG A 557 15.13 -2.90 -27.79
N SER A 558 14.17 -3.82 -27.93
CA SER A 558 14.32 -4.99 -28.80
C SER A 558 14.47 -4.61 -30.27
N GLU A 559 13.72 -3.60 -30.73
CA GLU A 559 13.83 -3.07 -32.09
C GLU A 559 15.19 -2.41 -32.32
N ALA A 560 15.66 -1.61 -31.36
CA ALA A 560 16.98 -0.97 -31.43
C ALA A 560 18.13 -1.99 -31.46
N ASP A 561 18.05 -3.06 -30.67
CA ASP A 561 19.02 -4.16 -30.68
C ASP A 561 19.01 -4.89 -32.03
N SER A 562 17.82 -5.14 -32.61
CA SER A 562 17.69 -5.76 -33.94
C SER A 562 18.31 -4.88 -35.03
N THR A 563 17.97 -3.58 -35.05
CA THR A 563 18.54 -2.62 -36.01
C THR A 563 20.05 -2.50 -35.86
N ALA A 564 20.57 -2.46 -34.63
CA ALA A 564 22.00 -2.45 -34.37
C ALA A 564 22.70 -3.72 -34.87
N HIS A 565 22.07 -4.88 -34.69
CA HIS A 565 22.59 -6.16 -35.18
C HIS A 565 22.63 -6.23 -36.72
N GLU A 566 21.57 -5.77 -37.39
CA GLU A 566 21.52 -5.68 -38.85
C GLU A 566 22.63 -4.75 -39.39
N MET A 567 22.78 -3.57 -38.79
CA MET A 567 23.84 -2.62 -39.17
C MET A 567 25.25 -3.20 -39.05
N LEU A 568 25.52 -3.95 -37.97
CA LEU A 568 26.80 -4.61 -37.76
C LEU A 568 27.02 -5.74 -38.78
N THR A 569 26.00 -6.56 -39.03
CA THR A 569 26.07 -7.67 -40.00
C THR A 569 26.31 -7.16 -41.41
N ASP A 570 25.64 -6.08 -41.81
CA ASP A 570 25.83 -5.42 -43.11
C ASP A 570 27.24 -4.80 -43.23
N ALA A 571 27.77 -4.26 -42.14
CA ALA A 571 29.13 -3.72 -42.12
C ALA A 571 30.19 -4.84 -42.19
N GLU A 572 29.99 -5.94 -41.47
CA GLU A 572 30.86 -7.11 -41.52
C GLU A 572 30.89 -7.74 -42.91
N THR A 573 29.74 -7.87 -43.55
CA THR A 573 29.63 -8.40 -44.92
C THR A 573 30.38 -7.50 -45.90
N ARG A 574 30.11 -6.20 -45.90
CA ARG A 574 30.81 -5.22 -46.76
C ARG A 574 32.32 -5.20 -46.50
N SER A 575 32.73 -5.29 -45.23
CA SER A 575 34.13 -5.36 -44.83
C SER A 575 34.82 -6.62 -45.37
N ARG A 576 34.19 -7.79 -45.24
CA ARG A 576 34.72 -9.05 -45.78
C ARG A 576 34.82 -9.00 -47.30
N ASP A 577 33.80 -8.50 -47.98
CA ASP A 577 33.79 -8.39 -49.44
C ASP A 577 34.91 -7.47 -49.92
N LEU A 578 35.12 -6.33 -49.26
CA LEU A 578 36.20 -5.39 -49.58
C LEU A 578 37.59 -6.03 -49.46
N VAL A 579 37.84 -6.76 -48.37
CA VAL A 579 39.13 -7.44 -48.15
C VAL A 579 39.32 -8.57 -49.16
N SER A 580 38.29 -9.37 -49.40
CA SER A 580 38.31 -10.46 -50.38
C SER A 580 38.58 -9.95 -51.81
N GLU A 581 37.93 -8.84 -52.21
CA GLU A 581 38.15 -8.22 -53.52
C GLU A 581 39.57 -7.63 -53.64
N ALA A 582 40.14 -7.15 -52.54
CA ALA A 582 41.52 -6.69 -52.50
C ALA A 582 42.51 -7.86 -52.56
N GLU A 583 42.25 -8.96 -51.84
CA GLU A 583 43.07 -10.18 -51.89
C GLU A 583 43.08 -10.81 -53.28
N ALA A 584 41.94 -10.85 -53.97
CA ALA A 584 41.86 -11.30 -55.35
C ALA A 584 42.73 -10.42 -56.28
N ARG A 585 42.56 -9.10 -56.23
CA ARG A 585 43.34 -8.15 -57.04
C ARG A 585 44.84 -8.18 -56.73
N ALA A 586 45.20 -8.31 -55.46
CA ALA A 586 46.57 -8.48 -55.01
C ALA A 586 47.19 -9.77 -55.56
N GLY A 587 46.41 -10.85 -55.61
CA GLY A 587 46.77 -12.12 -56.23
C GLY A 587 47.01 -11.97 -57.73
N ASP A 588 46.11 -11.28 -58.44
CA ASP A 588 46.24 -11.02 -59.88
C ASP A 588 47.53 -10.23 -60.21
N ILE A 589 47.85 -9.19 -59.42
CA ILE A 589 49.08 -8.39 -59.60
C ILE A 589 50.33 -9.25 -59.43
N VAL A 590 50.35 -10.13 -58.42
CA VAL A 590 51.48 -11.02 -58.17
C VAL A 590 51.57 -12.08 -59.28
N GLY A 591 50.44 -12.65 -59.71
CA GLY A 591 50.38 -13.63 -60.80
C GLY A 591 50.90 -13.06 -62.12
N ASP A 592 50.43 -11.87 -62.51
CA ASP A 592 50.90 -11.15 -63.70
C ASP A 592 52.41 -10.85 -63.64
N ALA A 593 52.91 -10.51 -62.45
CA ALA A 593 54.33 -10.28 -62.22
C ALA A 593 55.14 -11.58 -62.33
N GLU A 594 54.66 -12.68 -61.76
CA GLU A 594 55.28 -14.00 -61.86
C GLU A 594 55.37 -14.50 -63.31
N GLU A 595 54.32 -14.30 -64.10
CA GLU A 595 54.31 -14.65 -65.53
C GLU A 595 55.35 -13.83 -66.30
N ARG A 596 55.40 -12.51 -66.07
CA ARG A 596 56.42 -11.63 -66.68
C ARG A 596 57.83 -11.97 -66.23
N LEU A 597 58.04 -12.34 -64.97
CA LEU A 597 59.34 -12.80 -64.45
C LEU A 597 59.78 -14.10 -65.11
N ALA A 598 58.85 -15.03 -65.34
CA ALA A 598 59.13 -16.26 -66.07
C ALA A 598 59.56 -15.95 -67.51
N ALA A 599 58.91 -15.00 -68.18
CA ALA A 599 59.30 -14.54 -69.51
C ALA A 599 60.71 -13.91 -69.52
N ILE A 600 61.01 -12.99 -68.60
CA ILE A 600 62.34 -12.35 -68.49
C ILE A 600 63.44 -13.40 -68.22
N ARG A 601 63.16 -14.40 -67.38
CA ARG A 601 64.10 -15.51 -67.12
C ARG A 601 64.32 -16.37 -68.37
N ALA A 602 63.26 -16.68 -69.10
CA ALA A 602 63.35 -17.44 -70.34
C ALA A 602 64.18 -16.69 -71.40
N GLU A 603 63.95 -15.38 -71.58
CA GLU A 603 64.75 -14.53 -72.46
C GLU A 603 66.23 -14.48 -72.04
N ARG A 604 66.50 -14.36 -70.74
CA ARG A 604 67.86 -14.39 -70.19
C ARG A 604 68.56 -15.71 -70.48
N ASP A 605 67.86 -16.83 -70.26
CA ASP A 605 68.39 -18.18 -70.49
C ASP A 605 68.63 -18.41 -72.01
N GLU A 606 67.75 -17.92 -72.88
CA GLU A 606 67.94 -17.97 -74.33
C GLU A 606 69.17 -17.14 -74.78
N VAL A 607 69.39 -15.96 -74.21
CA VAL A 607 70.59 -15.15 -74.47
C VAL A 607 71.86 -15.84 -73.97
N ALA A 608 71.81 -16.50 -72.81
CA ALA A 608 72.92 -17.26 -72.27
C ALA A 608 73.26 -18.49 -73.14
N ASP A 609 72.25 -19.26 -73.55
CA ASP A 609 72.38 -20.40 -74.46
C ASP A 609 72.89 -19.97 -75.84
N TYR A 610 72.44 -18.83 -76.36
CA TYR A 610 72.92 -18.28 -77.63
C TYR A 610 74.41 -17.93 -77.57
N LEU A 611 74.87 -17.32 -76.47
CA LEU A 611 76.29 -17.06 -76.23
C LEU A 611 77.11 -18.35 -76.11
N GLU A 612 76.61 -19.34 -75.38
CA GLU A 612 77.29 -20.62 -75.20
C GLU A 612 77.43 -21.37 -76.53
N ASN A 613 76.37 -21.36 -77.36
CA ASN A 613 76.41 -21.89 -78.71
C ASN A 613 77.38 -21.12 -79.62
N LEU A 614 77.42 -19.78 -79.56
CA LEU A 614 78.40 -18.96 -80.28
C LEU A 614 79.83 -19.28 -79.86
N ARG A 615 80.07 -19.49 -78.56
CA ARG A 615 81.37 -19.87 -78.01
C ARG A 615 81.76 -21.31 -78.42
N GLY A 616 80.80 -22.24 -78.46
CA GLY A 616 81.00 -23.63 -78.89
C GLY A 616 81.30 -23.79 -80.38
N VAL A 617 80.54 -23.11 -81.25
CA VAL A 617 80.76 -23.12 -82.71
C VAL A 617 82.11 -22.52 -83.09
N LEU A 618 82.58 -21.51 -82.35
CA LEU A 618 83.84 -20.83 -82.62
C LEU A 618 85.04 -21.49 -81.91
N GLY A 619 84.85 -22.17 -80.79
CA GLY A 619 85.87 -23.02 -80.16
C GLY A 619 86.09 -24.36 -80.89
N GLY A 620 85.04 -24.91 -81.51
CA GLY A 620 85.10 -26.18 -82.25
C GLY A 620 85.80 -26.12 -83.62
N THR A 621 86.02 -24.92 -84.17
CA THR A 621 86.73 -24.73 -85.45
C THR A 621 88.25 -24.63 -85.31
N GLY A 622 88.79 -24.72 -84.08
CA GLY A 622 90.24 -24.76 -83.80
C GLY A 622 90.82 -26.16 -83.51
N ALA A 623 90.00 -27.21 -83.45
CA ALA A 623 90.44 -28.56 -83.09
C ALA A 623 89.98 -29.60 -84.13
N GLY A 624 90.47 -29.49 -85.35
CA GLY A 624 90.14 -30.44 -86.42
C GLY A 624 91.08 -30.35 -87.60
N THR A 625 92.31 -30.85 -87.42
CA THR A 625 93.15 -31.62 -88.38
C THR A 625 94.63 -31.52 -87.99
N SER A 626 95.10 -32.52 -87.27
CA SER A 626 96.52 -32.92 -87.23
C SER A 626 96.56 -34.44 -87.28
N GLU A 627 96.20 -34.98 -88.45
CA GLU A 627 96.84 -36.14 -89.09
C GLU A 627 96.48 -36.17 -90.58
#